data_AF-A0A354MDX3-F1
#
_entry.id   AF-A0A354MDX3-F1
#
_cell.length_a   1.000
_cell.length_b   1.000
_cell.length_c   1.000
_cell.angle_alpha   90.00
_cell.angle_beta   90.00
_cell.angle_gamma   90.00
#
_symmetry.space_group_name_H-M   'P 1'
#
loop_
_entity.id
_entity.type
_entity.pdbx_description
1 polymer ?
#
loop_
_entity_poly.entity_id
_entity_poly.type
_entity_poly.pdbx_seq_one_letter_code
_entity_poly.pdbx_strand_id
1 'polypeptide(L)'
;MDKQEFGNASYEVLKILEYIKDDDLKRIPQEEIEILKKNANYNHDFHYNPDKKINEQSVSKLTKGIIAQYFYKYIATEKQKEKIKLKQKCDLQIIEKEKQYDYSQLFKKNKNELPKEEEKKENVLPIEYKKEKWYKKIFKKLLGFFRR
;
A
#
# COMPACT_ATOMS: atom_id res chain seq x y z
N MET A 1 8.19 2.43 9.46
CA MET A 1 8.81 2.61 8.15
C MET A 1 10.28 2.37 8.33
N ASP A 2 10.87 1.47 7.56
CA ASP A 2 12.28 1.18 7.68
C ASP A 2 13.12 2.38 7.20
N LYS A 3 14.25 2.66 7.87
CA LYS A 3 15.07 3.85 7.57
C LYS A 3 15.67 3.74 6.16
N GLN A 4 16.05 2.53 5.75
CA GLN A 4 16.58 2.28 4.41
C GLN A 4 15.48 2.37 3.35
N GLU A 5 14.29 1.83 3.62
CA GLU A 5 13.11 2.00 2.74
C GLU A 5 12.81 3.48 2.49
N PHE A 6 12.79 4.32 3.53
CA PHE A 6 12.56 5.76 3.39
C PHE A 6 13.70 6.47 2.65
N GLY A 7 14.95 6.07 2.91
CA GLY A 7 16.10 6.65 2.22
C GLY A 7 16.12 6.33 0.73
N ASN A 8 15.81 5.08 0.35
CA ASN A 8 15.67 4.68 -1.05
C ASN A 8 14.54 5.47 -1.72
N ALA A 9 13.37 5.52 -1.08
CA ALA A 9 12.25 6.28 -1.62
C ALA A 9 12.56 7.77 -1.77
N SER A 10 13.27 8.37 -0.81
CA SER A 10 13.70 9.77 -0.89
C SER A 10 14.62 10.02 -2.07
N TYR A 11 15.56 9.10 -2.35
CA TYR A 11 16.42 9.18 -3.53
C TYR A 11 15.62 9.05 -4.83
N GLU A 12 14.71 8.08 -4.91
CA GLU A 12 13.83 7.91 -6.07
C GLU A 12 12.97 9.14 -6.35
N VAL A 13 12.40 9.76 -5.31
CA VAL A 13 11.63 11.01 -5.44
C VAL A 13 12.50 12.10 -6.05
N LEU A 14 13.72 12.32 -5.52
CA LEU A 14 14.63 13.33 -6.06
C LEU A 14 14.92 13.08 -7.56
N LYS A 15 15.15 11.82 -7.96
CA LYS A 15 15.36 11.46 -9.37
C LYS A 15 14.15 11.68 -10.27
N ILE A 16 12.93 11.52 -9.75
CA ILE A 16 11.72 11.83 -10.51
C ILE A 16 11.54 13.35 -10.64
N LEU A 17 11.82 14.11 -9.57
CA LEU A 17 11.67 15.56 -9.55
C LEU A 17 12.58 16.27 -10.58
N GLU A 18 13.72 15.67 -10.94
CA GLU A 18 14.62 16.16 -12.01
C GLU A 18 13.93 16.29 -13.39
N TYR A 19 12.81 15.60 -13.62
CA TYR A 19 12.08 15.60 -14.90
C TYR A 19 10.74 16.34 -14.86
N ILE A 20 10.42 17.00 -13.74
CA ILE A 20 9.20 17.80 -13.61
C ILE A 20 9.45 19.20 -14.16
N LYS A 21 8.41 19.86 -14.66
CA LYS A 21 8.48 21.26 -15.11
C LYS A 21 8.95 22.16 -13.97
N ASP A 22 9.85 23.10 -14.27
CA ASP A 22 10.40 24.04 -13.28
C ASP A 22 9.31 24.79 -12.48
N ASP A 23 8.24 25.20 -13.15
CA ASP A 23 7.13 25.92 -12.50
C ASP A 23 6.38 25.05 -11.49
N ASP A 24 6.26 23.75 -11.75
CA ASP A 24 5.64 22.80 -10.83
C ASP A 24 6.60 22.45 -9.69
N LEU A 25 7.90 22.33 -9.98
CA LEU A 25 8.94 22.09 -8.98
C LEU A 25 9.04 23.25 -7.97
N LYS A 26 9.00 24.49 -8.44
CA LYS A 26 9.04 25.71 -7.59
C LYS A 26 7.86 25.83 -6.62
N ARG A 27 6.75 25.13 -6.88
CA ARG A 27 5.59 25.11 -5.96
C ARG A 27 5.80 24.22 -4.75
N ILE A 28 6.75 23.28 -4.82
CA ILE A 28 7.09 22.41 -3.69
C ILE A 28 7.97 23.21 -2.73
N PRO A 29 7.63 23.31 -1.43
CA PRO A 29 8.45 24.00 -0.45
C PRO A 29 9.87 23.47 -0.41
N GLN A 30 10.85 24.35 -0.30
CA GLN A 30 12.25 23.96 -0.32
C GLN A 30 12.59 23.04 0.87
N GLU A 31 11.96 23.23 2.02
CA GLU A 31 12.16 22.41 3.22
C GLU A 31 11.82 20.94 2.97
N GLU A 32 10.78 20.67 2.16
CA GLU A 32 10.37 19.31 1.76
C GLU A 32 11.48 18.64 0.94
N ILE A 33 12.06 19.38 -0.01
CA ILE A 33 13.17 18.90 -0.85
C ILE A 33 14.43 18.64 -0.01
N GLU A 34 14.73 19.52 0.94
CA GLU A 34 15.90 19.35 1.82
C GLU A 34 15.74 18.16 2.78
N ILE A 35 14.52 17.88 3.26
CA ILE A 35 14.23 16.67 4.04
C ILE A 35 14.53 15.42 3.20
N LEU A 36 14.10 15.39 1.94
CA LEU A 36 14.41 14.25 1.05
C LEU A 36 15.91 14.11 0.84
N LYS A 37 16.63 15.20 0.52
CA LYS A 37 18.09 15.19 0.34
C LYS A 37 18.84 14.69 1.56
N LYS A 38 18.42 15.08 2.76
CA LYS A 38 19.05 14.67 4.03
C LYS A 38 18.87 13.17 4.32
N ASN A 39 17.75 12.59 3.89
CA ASN A 39 17.42 11.20 4.18
C ASN A 39 17.74 10.26 3.02
N ALA A 40 17.98 10.78 1.82
CA ALA A 40 18.21 10.00 0.61
C ALA A 40 19.39 9.02 0.75
N ASN A 41 19.15 7.78 0.35
CA ASN A 41 20.21 6.80 0.15
C ASN A 41 20.77 6.97 -1.27
N TYR A 42 21.86 7.73 -1.40
CA TYR A 42 22.52 7.99 -2.68
C TYR A 42 23.24 6.75 -3.28
N ASN A 43 23.36 5.65 -2.53
CA ASN A 43 23.89 4.38 -3.03
C ASN A 43 22.79 3.48 -3.63
N HIS A 44 21.52 3.92 -3.63
CA HIS A 44 20.42 3.17 -4.21
C HIS A 44 20.49 3.19 -5.74
N ASP A 45 20.54 2.01 -6.36
CA ASP A 45 20.53 1.89 -7.82
C ASP A 45 19.11 2.09 -8.35
N PHE A 46 18.81 3.31 -8.77
CA PHE A 46 17.53 3.68 -9.36
C PHE A 46 17.72 4.64 -10.51
N HIS A 47 17.06 4.31 -11.63
CA HIS A 47 17.06 5.07 -12.86
C HIS A 47 15.62 5.34 -13.29
N TYR A 48 15.27 6.60 -13.48
CA TYR A 48 13.95 7.03 -13.92
C TYR A 48 13.94 7.35 -15.41
N ASN A 49 12.91 6.89 -16.12
CA ASN A 49 12.68 7.19 -17.52
C ASN A 49 11.35 7.98 -17.68
N PRO A 50 11.38 9.25 -18.12
CA PRO A 50 10.18 10.08 -18.27
C PRO A 50 9.25 9.63 -19.40
N ASP A 51 9.72 8.82 -20.35
CA ASP A 51 8.92 8.31 -21.49
C ASP A 51 8.07 7.08 -21.12
N LYS A 52 8.30 6.49 -19.94
CA LYS A 52 7.56 5.31 -19.45
C LYS A 52 6.59 5.70 -18.35
N LYS A 53 5.47 4.97 -18.22
CA LYS A 53 4.53 5.24 -17.11
C LYS A 53 5.16 4.85 -15.78
N ILE A 54 4.79 5.57 -14.71
CA ILE A 54 5.29 5.30 -13.34
C ILE A 54 5.00 3.88 -12.83
N ASN A 55 3.95 3.24 -13.36
CA ASN A 55 3.56 1.87 -13.01
C ASN A 55 4.29 0.79 -13.83
N GLU A 56 4.94 1.16 -14.93
CA GLU A 56 5.76 0.26 -15.77
C GLU A 56 7.22 0.23 -15.30
N GLN A 57 7.56 1.07 -14.32
CA GLN A 57 8.90 1.24 -13.79
C GLN A 57 8.97 0.74 -12.35
N SER A 58 10.16 0.33 -11.90
CA SER A 58 10.44 -0.18 -10.55
C SER A 58 10.47 0.93 -9.50
N VAL A 59 9.44 1.78 -9.46
CA VAL A 59 9.28 2.86 -8.49
C VAL A 59 8.63 2.29 -7.23
N SER A 60 9.25 2.53 -6.07
CA SER A 60 8.75 2.00 -4.80
C SER A 60 7.34 2.52 -4.48
N LYS A 61 6.59 1.75 -3.70
CA LYS A 61 5.24 2.15 -3.27
C LYS A 61 5.27 3.46 -2.48
N LEU A 62 6.30 3.63 -1.65
CA LEU A 62 6.49 4.83 -0.84
C LEU A 62 6.78 6.07 -1.69
N THR A 63 7.67 5.94 -2.69
CA THR A 63 7.95 6.99 -3.69
C THR A 63 6.67 7.43 -4.40
N LYS A 64 5.86 6.46 -4.88
CA LYS A 64 4.57 6.76 -5.52
C LYS A 64 3.63 7.54 -4.58
N GLY A 65 3.63 7.19 -3.30
CA GLY A 65 2.86 7.89 -2.28
C GLY A 65 3.29 9.34 -2.09
N ILE A 66 4.60 9.58 -1.94
CA ILE A 66 5.17 10.92 -1.77
C ILE A 66 4.89 11.79 -3.01
N ILE A 67 5.13 11.28 -4.21
CA ILE A 67 4.85 12.00 -5.46
C ILE A 67 3.35 12.32 -5.59
N ALA A 68 2.47 11.37 -5.28
CA ALA A 68 1.03 11.62 -5.30
C ALA A 68 0.61 12.71 -4.29
N GLN A 69 1.23 12.72 -3.11
CA GLN A 69 0.98 13.74 -2.09
C GLN A 69 1.48 15.12 -2.53
N TYR A 70 2.69 15.22 -3.09
CA TYR A 70 3.23 16.48 -3.60
C TYR A 70 2.41 17.01 -4.76
N PHE A 71 2.04 16.13 -5.70
CA PHE A 71 1.14 16.50 -6.78
C PHE A 71 -0.17 17.07 -6.22
N TYR A 72 -0.82 16.35 -5.32
CA TYR A 72 -2.11 16.78 -4.76
C TYR A 72 -2.01 18.09 -3.95
N LYS A 73 -0.96 18.26 -3.14
CA LYS A 73 -0.83 19.41 -2.23
C LYS A 73 -0.35 20.68 -2.93
N TYR A 74 0.63 20.57 -3.82
CA TYR A 74 1.36 21.73 -4.34
C TYR A 74 1.12 22.01 -5.83
N ILE A 75 0.87 20.97 -6.64
CA ILE A 75 0.88 21.10 -8.10
C ILE A 75 -0.56 21.11 -8.68
N ALA A 76 -1.42 20.23 -8.19
CA ALA A 76 -2.74 19.97 -8.74
C ALA A 76 -3.65 21.19 -8.66
N THR A 77 -4.38 21.42 -9.75
CA THR A 77 -5.49 22.39 -9.80
C THR A 77 -6.68 21.92 -8.95
N GLU A 78 -7.57 22.83 -8.55
CA GLU A 78 -8.76 22.47 -7.79
C GLU A 78 -9.64 21.44 -8.52
N LYS A 79 -9.82 21.59 -9.84
CA LYS A 79 -10.54 20.61 -10.66
C LYS A 79 -9.89 19.23 -10.66
N GLN A 80 -8.56 19.14 -10.62
CA GLN A 80 -7.85 17.87 -10.50
C GLN A 80 -8.00 17.29 -9.09
N LYS A 81 -7.90 18.11 -8.04
CA LYS A 81 -8.11 17.70 -6.65
C LYS A 81 -9.52 17.14 -6.45
N GLU A 82 -10.55 17.77 -7.00
CA GLU A 82 -11.93 17.28 -6.98
C GLU A 82 -12.06 15.91 -7.63
N LYS A 83 -11.49 15.72 -8.83
CA LYS A 83 -11.48 14.41 -9.50
C LYS A 83 -10.79 13.34 -8.66
N ILE A 84 -9.67 13.67 -8.03
CA ILE A 84 -8.94 12.76 -7.14
C ILE A 84 -9.81 12.38 -5.94
N LYS A 85 -10.42 13.37 -5.25
CA LYS A 85 -11.32 13.14 -4.11
C LYS A 85 -12.51 12.24 -4.50
N LEU A 86 -13.13 12.52 -5.63
CA LEU A 86 -14.25 11.72 -6.14
C LEU A 86 -13.82 10.28 -6.41
N LYS A 87 -12.69 10.08 -7.10
CA LYS A 87 -12.17 8.74 -7.36
C LYS A 87 -11.86 8.00 -6.05
N GLN A 88 -11.18 8.64 -5.10
CA GLN A 88 -10.87 8.07 -3.79
C GLN A 88 -12.15 7.65 -3.05
N LYS A 89 -13.20 8.49 -3.06
CA LYS A 89 -14.49 8.18 -2.46
C LYS A 89 -15.13 6.95 -3.12
N CYS A 90 -15.15 6.88 -4.45
CA CYS A 90 -15.68 5.74 -5.18
C CYS A 90 -14.88 4.45 -4.90
N ASP A 91 -13.56 4.51 -4.92
CA ASP A 91 -12.69 3.36 -4.64
C ASP A 91 -12.93 2.83 -3.21
N LEU A 92 -13.08 3.71 -2.22
CA LEU A 92 -13.39 3.33 -0.84
C LEU A 92 -14.75 2.65 -0.72
N GLN A 93 -15.78 3.16 -1.40
CA GLN A 93 -17.10 2.53 -1.42
C GLN A 93 -17.08 1.13 -2.03
N ILE A 94 -16.27 0.89 -3.07
CA ILE A 94 -16.11 -0.43 -3.67
C ILE A 94 -15.46 -1.38 -2.66
N ILE A 95 -14.36 -0.96 -2.03
CA ILE A 95 -13.64 -1.75 -1.01
C ILE A 95 -14.57 -2.08 0.17
N GLU A 96 -15.39 -1.13 0.63
CA GLU A 96 -16.36 -1.37 1.71
C GLU A 96 -17.42 -2.40 1.33
N LYS A 97 -17.97 -2.31 0.11
CA LYS A 97 -18.94 -3.29 -0.41
C LYS A 97 -18.33 -4.68 -0.54
N GLU A 98 -17.10 -4.78 -1.05
CA GLU A 98 -16.38 -6.05 -1.14
C GLU A 98 -16.15 -6.68 0.24
N LYS A 99 -15.74 -5.87 1.23
CA LYS A 99 -15.60 -6.32 2.61
C LYS A 99 -16.93 -6.77 3.20
N GLN A 100 -18.01 -6.01 3.01
CA GLN A 100 -19.34 -6.38 3.49
C GLN A 100 -19.80 -7.71 2.90
N TYR A 101 -19.54 -7.92 1.61
CA TYR A 101 -19.81 -9.19 0.93
C TYR A 101 -18.97 -10.34 1.54
N ASP A 102 -17.67 -10.15 1.75
CA ASP A 102 -16.78 -11.15 2.37
C ASP A 102 -17.25 -11.54 3.78
N TYR A 103 -17.57 -10.55 4.63
CA TYR A 103 -18.15 -10.81 5.96
C TYR A 103 -19.45 -11.62 5.87
N SER A 104 -20.36 -11.26 4.95
CA SER A 104 -21.62 -11.98 4.78
C SER A 104 -21.42 -13.45 4.40
N GLN A 105 -20.38 -13.76 3.61
CA GLN A 105 -20.03 -15.13 3.24
C GLN A 105 -19.43 -15.92 4.41
N LEU A 106 -18.63 -15.27 5.27
CA LEU A 106 -18.12 -15.86 6.51
C LEU A 106 -19.25 -16.23 7.48
N PHE A 107 -20.26 -15.36 7.64
CA PHE A 107 -21.42 -15.64 8.50
C PHE A 107 -22.38 -16.68 7.92
N LYS A 108 -22.49 -16.79 6.60
CA LYS A 108 -23.29 -17.85 5.94
C LYS A 108 -22.69 -19.25 6.15
N LYS A 109 -21.35 -19.38 6.14
CA LYS A 109 -20.69 -20.66 6.44
C LYS A 109 -20.96 -21.15 7.86
N ASN A 110 -21.10 -20.25 8.83
CA ASN A 110 -21.37 -20.61 10.22
C ASN A 110 -22.84 -21.00 10.50
N LYS A 111 -23.80 -20.71 9.61
CA LYS A 111 -25.20 -21.14 9.78
C LYS A 111 -25.46 -22.60 9.40
N ASN A 112 -24.54 -23.24 8.69
CA ASN A 112 -24.67 -24.64 8.28
C ASN A 112 -24.09 -25.63 9.32
N GLU A 113 -23.58 -25.12 10.45
CA GLU A 113 -23.10 -25.90 11.59
C GLU A 113 -23.90 -25.55 12.86
N LEU A 114 -25.23 -25.66 12.80
CA LEU A 114 -26.07 -25.71 14.01
C LEU A 114 -26.19 -27.18 14.43
N PRO A 115 -25.49 -27.65 15.48
CA PRO A 115 -25.84 -28.90 16.12
C PRO A 115 -27.20 -28.69 16.81
N LYS A 116 -28.07 -29.70 16.71
CA LYS A 116 -29.30 -29.78 17.49
C LYS A 116 -28.99 -29.62 18.99
N GLU A 117 -29.90 -28.96 19.69
CA GLU A 117 -29.90 -28.71 21.13
C GLU A 117 -29.48 -29.95 21.94
N GLU A 118 -28.47 -29.78 22.81
CA GLU A 118 -28.44 -30.47 24.09
C GLU A 118 -27.91 -29.52 25.16
N GLU A 119 -28.70 -29.34 26.22
CA GLU A 119 -28.32 -28.66 27.45
C GLU A 119 -27.14 -29.36 28.12
N LYS A 120 -26.09 -28.62 28.49
CA LYS A 120 -25.45 -28.69 29.83
C LYS A 120 -24.29 -27.70 29.96
N LYS A 121 -24.25 -27.08 31.15
CA LYS A 121 -23.23 -26.14 31.63
C LYS A 121 -21.89 -26.84 31.83
N GLU A 122 -20.78 -26.21 31.43
CA GLU A 122 -19.58 -26.05 32.27
C GLU A 122 -18.53 -25.14 31.62
N ASN A 123 -17.88 -24.32 32.44
CA ASN A 123 -16.82 -23.38 32.08
C ASN A 123 -15.59 -24.10 31.50
N VAL A 124 -15.14 -23.71 30.30
CA VAL A 124 -13.77 -24.00 29.84
C VAL A 124 -13.19 -22.76 29.18
N LEU A 125 -12.10 -22.25 29.76
CA LEU A 125 -11.31 -21.12 29.26
C LEU A 125 -10.88 -21.35 27.79
N PRO A 126 -10.76 -20.32 26.94
CA PRO A 126 -10.37 -20.51 25.54
C PRO A 126 -8.92 -20.98 25.47
N ILE A 127 -8.71 -22.23 25.07
CA ILE A 127 -7.40 -22.80 24.76
C ILE A 127 -6.90 -22.14 23.46
N GLU A 128 -5.68 -21.60 23.47
CA GLU A 128 -5.02 -21.03 22.29
C GLU A 128 -4.79 -22.11 21.22
N TYR A 129 -5.62 -22.15 20.18
CA TYR A 129 -5.33 -22.95 18.99
C TYR A 129 -4.39 -22.16 18.06
N LYS A 130 -3.09 -22.51 18.07
CA LYS A 130 -2.12 -22.12 17.03
C LYS A 130 -2.51 -22.75 15.68
N LYS A 131 -3.51 -22.20 15.00
CA LYS A 131 -3.78 -22.52 13.58
C LYS A 131 -2.63 -21.95 12.75
N GLU A 132 -1.89 -22.81 12.05
CA GLU A 132 -0.91 -22.35 11.06
C GLU A 132 -1.61 -21.45 10.04
N LYS A 133 -1.15 -20.21 9.99
CA LYS A 133 -1.71 -19.18 9.11
C LYS A 133 -1.49 -19.61 7.65
N TRP A 134 -2.50 -19.39 6.81
CA TRP A 134 -2.54 -19.81 5.40
C TRP A 134 -1.30 -19.42 4.58
N TYR A 135 -0.64 -18.31 4.93
CA TYR A 135 0.61 -17.88 4.29
C TYR A 135 1.78 -18.84 4.51
N LYS A 136 1.83 -19.62 5.61
CA LYS A 136 2.86 -20.64 5.83
C LYS A 136 2.74 -21.79 4.81
N LYS A 137 1.53 -22.11 4.34
CA LYS A 137 1.30 -23.11 3.28
C LYS A 137 1.76 -22.60 1.91
N ILE A 138 1.63 -21.30 1.66
CA ILE A 138 2.07 -20.66 0.42
C ILE A 138 3.61 -20.64 0.35
N PHE A 139 4.28 -20.28 1.45
CA PHE A 139 5.75 -20.28 1.51
C PHE A 139 6.38 -21.65 1.28
N LYS A 140 5.78 -22.74 1.79
CA LYS A 140 6.25 -24.12 1.51
C LYS A 140 6.14 -24.50 0.03
N LYS A 141 5.13 -24.01 -0.69
CA LYS A 141 5.00 -24.24 -2.14
C LYS A 141 6.03 -23.44 -2.96
N LEU A 142 6.37 -22.23 -2.51
CA LEU A 142 7.37 -21.39 -3.18
C LEU A 142 8.81 -21.90 -2.98
N LEU A 143 9.13 -22.46 -1.79
CA LEU A 143 10.45 -23.07 -1.53
C LEU A 143 10.74 -24.31 -2.39
N GLY A 144 9.71 -24.99 -2.90
CA GLY A 144 9.86 -26.12 -3.83
C GLY A 144 10.28 -25.70 -5.24
N PHE A 145 10.08 -24.44 -5.62
CA PHE A 145 10.43 -23.92 -6.94
C PHE A 145 11.91 -23.49 -7.05
N PHE A 146 12.56 -23.20 -5.93
CA PHE A 146 13.98 -22.84 -5.86
C PHE A 146 14.90 -24.02 -5.54
N ARG A 147 14.35 -25.24 -5.46
CA ARG A 147 15.14 -26.47 -5.49
C ARG A 147 15.13 -27.02 -6.92
N ARG A 148 15.92 -26.37 -7.77
CA ARG A 148 16.50 -26.97 -8.96
C ARG A 148 17.89 -26.40 -9.17
#